data_AF-A0A7W1DF82-F1
#
_entry.id   AF-A0A7W1DF82-F1
#
_cell.length_a   1.000
_cell.length_b   1.000
_cell.length_c   1.000
_cell.angle_alpha   90.00
_cell.angle_beta   90.00
_cell.angle_gamma   90.00
#
_symmetry.space_group_name_H-M   'P 1'
#
loop_
_entity.id
_entity.type
_entity.pdbx_description
1 polymer ?
#
loop_
_entity_poly.entity_id
_entity_poly.type
_entity_poly.pdbx_seq_one_letter_code
_entity_poly.pdbx_strand_id
1 'polypeptide(L)' 'MNSLTDTGFLFAVLDEKDVRHNACTSALEAEIAPFLPEVVLPELAYLVLRDLGYKVWIDLTVNRRR' A
#
# COMPACT_ATOMS: atom_id res chain seq x y z
N MET A 1 17.02 -7.33 8.52
CA MET A 1 15.88 -7.12 9.43
C MET A 1 14.65 -7.10 8.55
N ASN A 2 13.58 -7.81 8.89
CA ASN A 2 12.33 -7.76 8.11
C ASN A 2 11.46 -6.68 8.74
N SER A 3 10.93 -5.76 7.93
CA SER A 3 9.92 -4.82 8.39
C SER A 3 8.51 -5.41 8.23
N LEU A 4 7.70 -5.22 9.27
CA LEU A 4 6.28 -5.53 9.25
C LEU A 4 5.55 -4.36 8.58
N THR A 5 4.90 -4.62 7.45
CA THR A 5 4.15 -3.58 6.75
C THR A 5 2.73 -3.49 7.30
N ASP A 6 2.31 -2.31 7.72
CA ASP A 6 0.95 -2.04 8.18
C ASP A 6 0.06 -1.40 7.10
N THR A 7 -1.24 -1.32 7.38
CA THR A 7 -2.23 -0.78 6.47
C THR A 7 -2.02 0.71 6.17
N GLY A 8 -1.70 1.51 7.19
CA GLY A 8 -1.53 2.97 7.04
C GLY A 8 -0.31 3.32 6.20
N PHE A 9 0.78 2.57 6.36
CA PHE A 9 1.98 2.67 5.55
C PHE A 9 1.68 2.39 4.08
N LEU A 10 1.02 1.26 3.78
CA LEU A 10 0.67 0.92 2.39
C LEU A 10 -0.33 1.90 1.80
N PHE A 11 -1.27 2.38 2.59
CA PHE A 11 -2.23 3.39 2.13
C PHE A 11 -1.51 4.70 1.76
N ALA A 12 -0.58 5.17 2.58
CA ALA A 12 0.21 6.37 2.28
C ALA A 12 1.10 6.21 1.03
N VAL A 13 1.60 4.99 0.76
CA VAL A 13 2.30 4.69 -0.51
C VAL A 13 1.37 4.86 -1.72
N LEU A 14 0.07 4.60 -1.57
CA LEU A 14 -0.90 4.66 -2.67
C LEU A 14 -1.56 6.03 -2.82
N ASP A 15 -1.70 6.79 -1.74
CA ASP A 15 -2.25 8.13 -1.76
C ASP A 15 -1.16 9.17 -2.06
N GLU A 16 -1.06 9.61 -3.31
CA GLU A 16 -0.10 10.65 -3.74
C GLU A 16 -0.25 11.98 -2.99
N LYS A 17 -1.40 12.22 -2.34
CA LYS A 17 -1.66 13.44 -1.57
C LYS A 17 -1.34 13.28 -0.09
N ASP A 18 -1.01 12.08 0.38
CA ASP A 18 -0.62 11.86 1.77
C ASP A 18 0.72 12.58 2.04
N VAL A 19 0.78 13.30 3.16
CA VAL A 19 1.99 14.05 3.55
C VAL A 19 3.22 13.16 3.77
N ARG A 20 2.99 11.85 3.97
CA ARG A 20 4.03 10.83 4.16
C ARG A 20 4.32 10.04 2.90
N HIS A 21 3.61 10.27 1.80
CA HIS A 21 3.73 9.50 0.55
C HIS A 21 5.20 9.26 0.15
N ASN A 22 5.96 10.34 -0.03
CA ASN A 22 7.37 10.25 -0.44
C ASN A 22 8.24 9.45 0.54
N ALA A 23 8.03 9.65 1.85
CA ALA A 23 8.81 8.96 2.87
C ALA A 23 8.48 7.46 2.92
N CYS A 24 7.20 7.10 2.83
CA CYS A 24 6.74 5.72 2.81
C CYS A 24 7.18 5.01 1.52
N THR A 25 7.10 5.66 0.37
CA THR A 25 7.57 5.12 -0.92
C THR A 25 9.07 4.86 -0.88
N SER A 26 9.89 5.83 -0.45
CA SER A 26 11.34 5.62 -0.32
C SER A 26 11.70 4.54 0.68
N ALA A 27 10.97 4.42 1.80
CA ALA A 27 11.18 3.35 2.77
C ALA A 27 10.83 1.97 2.19
N LEU A 28 9.75 1.86 1.41
CA LEU A 28 9.35 0.61 0.77
C LEU A 28 10.36 0.18 -0.30
N GLU A 29 10.89 1.12 -1.10
CA GLU A 29 11.90 0.86 -2.12
C GLU A 29 13.25 0.39 -1.53
N ALA A 30 13.60 0.88 -0.33
CA ALA A 30 14.80 0.47 0.38
C ALA A 30 14.68 -0.88 1.10
N GLU A 31 13.45 -1.39 1.27
CA GLU A 31 13.18 -2.65 1.97
C GLU A 31 13.33 -3.86 1.02
N ILE A 32 14.09 -4.86 1.47
CA ILE A 32 14.45 -6.02 0.63
C ILE A 32 13.38 -7.11 0.76
N ALA A 33 12.77 -7.25 1.94
CA ALA A 33 11.82 -8.32 2.21
C ALA A 33 10.70 -7.83 3.14
N PRO A 34 9.82 -6.93 2.65
CA PRO A 34 8.69 -6.46 3.44
C PRO A 34 7.75 -7.63 3.74
N PHE A 35 7.39 -7.80 5.01
CA PHE A 35 6.41 -8.81 5.41
C PHE A 35 5.02 -8.19 5.43
N LEU A 36 4.13 -8.73 4.60
CA LEU A 36 2.74 -8.31 4.49
C LEU A 36 1.80 -9.28 5.22
N PRO A 37 1.21 -8.90 6.36
CA PRO A 37 0.23 -9.72 7.06
C PRO A 37 -1.07 -9.86 6.26
N GLU A 38 -1.71 -11.04 6.31
CA GLU A 38 -2.98 -11.28 5.61
C GLU A 38 -4.12 -10.35 6.07
N VAL A 39 -4.11 -9.95 7.35
CA VAL A 39 -5.12 -9.04 7.92
C VAL A 39 -5.05 -7.62 7.34
N VAL A 40 -3.90 -7.21 6.80
CA VAL A 40 -3.71 -5.88 6.21
C VAL A 40 -4.43 -5.76 4.86
N LEU A 41 -4.56 -6.86 4.11
CA LEU A 41 -5.19 -6.85 2.79
C LEU A 41 -6.66 -6.40 2.78
N PRO A 42 -7.57 -6.96 3.60
CA PRO A 42 -8.97 -6.53 3.60
C PRO A 42 -9.13 -5.09 4.11
N GLU A 43 -8.31 -4.66 5.06
CA GLU A 43 -8.34 -3.29 5.57
C GLU A 43 -7.87 -2.29 4.51
N LEU A 44 -6.75 -2.59 3.85
CA LEU A 44 -6.21 -1.78 2.76
C LEU A 44 -7.20 -1.69 1.59
N ALA A 45 -7.83 -2.81 1.23
CA ALA A 45 -8.85 -2.85 0.19
C ALA A 45 -10.02 -1.92 0.50
N TYR A 46 -10.52 -1.98 1.73
CA TYR A 46 -11.60 -1.10 2.18
C TYR A 46 -11.20 0.38 2.10
N LEU A 47 -10.01 0.75 2.60
CA LEU A 47 -9.54 2.14 2.58
C LEU A 47 -9.32 2.67 1.16
N VAL A 48 -8.66 1.90 0.30
CA VAL A 48 -8.44 2.29 -1.10
C VAL A 48 -9.77 2.52 -1.81
N LEU A 49 -10.74 1.61 -1.65
CA LEU A 49 -12.06 1.76 -2.26
C LEU A 49 -12.83 2.97 -1.72
N ARG A 50 -12.73 3.24 -0.42
CA ARG A 50 -13.42 4.34 0.25
C ARG A 50 -12.84 5.70 -0.13
N ASP A 51 -11.51 5.83 -0.14
CA ASP A 51 -10.84 7.14 -0.14
C ASP A 51 -10.11 7.46 -1.46
N LEU A 52 -9.54 6.46 -2.14
CA LEU A 52 -8.80 6.64 -3.40
C LEU A 52 -9.62 6.25 -4.63
N GLY A 53 -10.68 5.48 -4.41
CA GLY A 53 -11.66 5.09 -5.41
C GLY A 53 -11.32 3.81 -6.17
N TYR A 54 -12.32 3.35 -6.92
CA TYR A 54 -12.30 2.04 -7.59
C TYR A 54 -11.19 1.89 -8.64
N LYS A 55 -10.78 2.98 -9.29
CA LYS A 55 -9.71 2.96 -10.31
C LYS A 55 -8.38 2.50 -9.72
N VAL A 56 -7.98 3.07 -8.58
CA VAL A 56 -6.72 2.74 -7.89
C VAL A 56 -6.71 1.26 -7.46
N TRP A 57 -7.85 0.76 -6.98
CA TRP A 57 -8.01 -0.65 -6.62
C TRP A 57 -7.83 -1.61 -7.81
N ILE A 58 -8.38 -1.27 -8.97
CA ILE A 58 -8.18 -2.05 -10.20
C ILE A 58 -6.69 -2.06 -10.57
N ASP A 59 -6.05 -0.90 -10.58
CA ASP A 59 -4.64 -0.79 -11.00
C ASP A 59 -3.72 -1.62 -10.10
N LEU A 60 -4.01 -1.71 -8.79
CA LEU A 60 -3.31 -2.56 -7.83
C LEU A 60 -3.49 -4.07 -8.08
N THR A 61 -4.70 -4.49 -8.45
CA THR A 61 -5.08 -5.91 -8.53
C THR A 61 -4.87 -6.51 -9.91
N VAL A 62 -4.95 -5.71 -10.97
CA VAL A 62 -4.78 -6.15 -12.36
C VAL A 62 -3.32 -6.17 -12.79
N ASN A 63 -2.52 -5.17 -12.38
CA ASN A 63 -1.10 -5.12 -12.78
C ASN A 63 -0.22 -6.18 -12.09
N ARG A 64 -0.72 -6.86 -11.05
CA ARG A 64 -0.01 -8.00 -10.42
C ARG A 64 -0.21 -9.34 -11.12
N ARG A 65 -1.04 -9.41 -12.18
CA ARG A 65 -1.28 -10.64 -12.96
C ARG A 65 -0.51 -10.72 -14.28
N ARG A 66 0.40 -9.78 -14.55
CA ARG A 66 1.36 -9.82 -15.65
C ARG A 66 2.76 -9.96 -15.09
#